data_AF-A0A1M3CSF4-F1
#
_entry.id   AF-A0A1M3CSF4-F1
#
_cell.length_a   1.000
_cell.length_b   1.000
_cell.length_c   1.000
_cell.angle_alpha   90.00
_cell.angle_beta   90.00
_cell.angle_gamma   90.00
#
_symmetry.space_group_name_H-M   'P 1'
#
loop_
_entity.id
_entity.type
_entity.pdbx_description
1 polymer ?
#
loop_
_entity_poly.entity_id
_entity_poly.type
_entity_poly.pdbx_seq_one_letter_code
_entity_poly.pdbx_strand_id
1 'polypeptide(L)'
;MLKDATYKEKYSMLKFWMPQVIENVKKDLKNEHLKNDFKFAKKHLTGKNINKLTTEDFINVYMTALEQEENAEEIGEFITNRWLLKNSELYDYFERALSQITADFTQLTEIEPSRAQGIVDGAVAQFGAPRTYIFSVMNSVVFPKDVYEKLDTLAREDQKKFENAKVMAQEQLAHETLKDHYEQKIARLVDKYEKKLQGLQKKYLQDTESLRKQLTVLQKKLNA
;
A
#
# COMPACT_ATOMS: atom_id res chain seq x y z
N MET A 1 24.27 -12.40 15.95
CA MET A 1 23.71 -11.31 16.80
C MET A 1 22.29 -11.59 17.33
N LEU A 2 21.41 -12.31 16.62
CA LEU A 2 19.98 -12.44 16.97
C LEU A 2 19.52 -13.81 17.52
N LYS A 3 20.43 -14.77 17.68
CA LYS A 3 20.10 -16.17 17.99
C LYS A 3 19.20 -16.32 19.22
N ASP A 4 19.46 -15.53 20.25
CA ASP A 4 18.72 -15.54 21.52
C ASP A 4 17.94 -14.24 21.74
N ALA A 5 17.67 -13.48 20.67
CA ALA A 5 16.93 -12.22 20.79
C ALA A 5 15.46 -12.46 21.13
N THR A 6 14.98 -11.76 22.14
CA THR A 6 13.56 -11.71 22.54
C THR A 6 12.70 -11.08 21.44
N TYR A 7 11.41 -11.37 21.42
CA TYR A 7 10.50 -10.69 20.48
C TYR A 7 10.49 -9.18 20.71
N LYS A 8 10.58 -8.74 21.96
CA LYS A 8 10.70 -7.31 22.28
C LYS A 8 11.89 -6.64 21.57
N GLU A 9 13.06 -7.29 21.54
CA GLU A 9 14.25 -6.78 20.86
C GLU A 9 14.08 -6.79 19.33
N LYS A 10 13.53 -7.87 18.77
CA LYS A 10 13.22 -7.98 17.34
C LYS A 10 12.28 -6.88 16.88
N TYR A 11 11.17 -6.68 17.60
CA TYR A 11 10.20 -5.64 17.27
C TYR A 11 10.73 -4.23 17.52
N SER A 12 11.72 -4.07 18.40
CA SER A 12 12.46 -2.81 18.53
C SER A 12 13.28 -2.47 17.28
N MET A 13 13.86 -3.48 16.61
CA MET A 13 14.52 -3.29 15.31
C MET A 13 13.51 -3.08 14.16
N LEU A 14 12.32 -3.66 14.29
CA LEU A 14 11.26 -3.60 13.27
C LEU A 14 10.30 -2.44 13.43
N LYS A 15 10.50 -1.49 14.36
CA LYS A 15 9.59 -0.35 14.59
C LYS A 15 9.22 0.40 13.30
N PHE A 16 10.20 0.64 12.43
CA PHE A 16 9.98 1.29 11.13
C PHE A 16 9.10 0.46 10.19
N TRP A 17 9.20 -0.87 10.29
CA TRP A 17 8.52 -1.85 9.44
C TRP A 17 7.14 -2.27 9.98
N MET A 18 6.78 -1.84 11.20
CA MET A 18 5.53 -2.19 11.86
C MET A 18 4.27 -1.92 11.02
N PRO A 19 4.16 -0.81 10.27
CA PRO A 19 3.01 -0.61 9.40
C PRO A 19 2.80 -1.78 8.43
N GLN A 20 3.86 -2.27 7.79
CA GLN A 20 3.79 -3.38 6.83
C GLN A 20 3.53 -4.74 7.49
N VAL A 21 4.13 -4.96 8.67
CA VAL A 21 3.91 -6.17 9.45
C VAL A 21 2.44 -6.25 9.85
N ILE A 22 1.92 -5.19 10.47
CA ILE A 22 0.55 -5.12 10.95
C ILE A 22 -0.44 -5.18 9.80
N GLU A 23 -0.18 -4.52 8.66
CA GLU A 23 -1.07 -4.60 7.49
C GLU A 23 -1.24 -6.04 7.00
N ASN A 24 -0.17 -6.83 6.99
CA ASN A 24 -0.23 -8.24 6.62
C ASN A 24 -1.08 -9.07 7.60
N VAL A 25 -0.92 -8.85 8.91
CA VAL A 25 -1.57 -9.68 9.95
C VAL A 25 -2.86 -9.08 10.54
N LYS A 26 -3.30 -7.91 10.06
CA LYS A 26 -4.41 -7.14 10.64
C LYS A 26 -5.69 -7.95 10.82
N LYS A 27 -6.03 -8.78 9.82
CA LYS A 27 -7.23 -9.63 9.87
C LYS A 27 -7.14 -10.68 10.98
N ASP A 28 -5.96 -11.25 11.19
CA ASP A 28 -5.73 -12.30 12.18
C ASP A 28 -5.70 -11.68 13.58
N LEU A 29 -5.04 -10.54 13.75
CA LEU A 29 -5.09 -9.75 14.99
C LEU A 29 -6.52 -9.39 15.38
N LYS A 30 -7.34 -8.99 14.40
CA LYS A 30 -8.74 -8.63 14.63
C LYS A 30 -9.59 -9.84 15.00
N ASN A 31 -9.43 -10.97 14.31
CA ASN A 31 -10.35 -12.10 14.39
C ASN A 31 -9.94 -13.17 15.39
N GLU A 32 -8.66 -13.27 15.71
CA GLU A 32 -8.13 -14.31 16.58
C GLU A 32 -7.60 -13.70 17.89
N HIS A 33 -6.75 -12.69 17.82
CA HIS A 33 -6.19 -12.10 19.04
C HIS A 33 -7.23 -11.26 19.81
N LEU A 34 -7.74 -10.17 19.21
CA LEU A 34 -8.66 -9.24 19.88
C LEU A 34 -10.02 -9.85 20.25
N LYS A 35 -10.48 -10.88 19.53
CA LYS A 35 -11.72 -11.58 19.87
C LYS A 35 -11.56 -12.57 21.01
N ASN A 36 -10.37 -13.16 21.18
CA ASN A 36 -10.13 -14.14 22.23
C ASN A 36 -9.60 -13.47 23.51
N ASP A 37 -8.83 -12.38 23.39
CA ASP A 37 -8.36 -11.60 24.52
C ASP A 37 -9.15 -10.30 24.71
N PHE A 38 -10.33 -10.44 25.32
CA PHE A 38 -11.18 -9.31 25.67
C PHE A 38 -10.56 -8.39 26.72
N LYS A 39 -9.65 -8.88 27.57
CA LYS A 39 -8.98 -8.06 28.60
C LYS A 39 -8.01 -7.10 27.91
N PHE A 40 -7.20 -7.60 26.99
CA PHE A 40 -6.32 -6.80 26.15
C PHE A 40 -7.12 -5.75 25.34
N ALA A 41 -8.18 -6.19 24.67
CA ALA A 41 -9.02 -5.29 23.88
C ALA A 41 -9.63 -4.17 24.75
N LYS A 42 -10.13 -4.50 25.95
CA LYS A 42 -10.69 -3.50 26.87
C LYS A 42 -9.64 -2.52 27.41
N LYS A 43 -8.43 -3.01 27.71
CA LYS A 43 -7.31 -2.21 28.24
C LYS A 43 -6.80 -1.20 27.22
N HIS A 44 -6.58 -1.62 25.97
CA HIS A 44 -5.91 -0.80 24.95
C HIS A 44 -6.83 -0.07 23.99
N LEU A 45 -8.05 -0.57 23.78
CA LEU A 45 -8.96 -0.01 22.77
C LEU A 45 -10.12 0.79 23.38
N THR A 46 -10.17 0.99 24.71
CA THR A 46 -11.11 1.86 25.44
C THR A 46 -12.58 1.77 24.98
N GLY A 47 -13.04 0.58 24.58
CA GLY A 47 -14.42 0.35 24.12
C GLY A 47 -14.70 0.73 22.67
N LYS A 48 -13.69 1.07 21.86
CA LYS A 48 -13.82 1.21 20.40
C LYS A 48 -14.34 -0.10 19.80
N ASN A 49 -15.25 0.03 18.83
CA ASN A 49 -15.74 -1.12 18.09
C ASN A 49 -14.59 -1.72 17.26
N ILE A 50 -14.24 -2.98 17.52
CA ILE A 50 -13.20 -3.74 16.81
C ILE A 50 -13.36 -3.67 15.28
N ASN A 51 -14.61 -3.57 14.79
CA ASN A 51 -14.89 -3.48 13.37
C ASN A 51 -14.57 -2.13 12.72
N LYS A 52 -14.40 -1.08 13.51
CA LYS A 52 -14.13 0.29 13.04
C LYS A 52 -12.67 0.73 13.24
N LEU A 53 -11.79 -0.17 13.67
CA LEU A 53 -10.39 0.15 13.93
C LEU A 53 -9.61 0.39 12.63
N THR A 54 -8.90 1.52 12.57
CA THR A 54 -8.02 1.88 11.45
C THR A 54 -6.71 1.09 11.54
N THR A 55 -5.90 1.06 10.47
CA THR A 55 -4.58 0.40 10.53
C THR A 55 -3.66 1.08 11.54
N GLU A 56 -3.73 2.41 11.66
CA GLU A 56 -2.99 3.19 12.66
C GLU A 56 -3.37 2.81 14.09
N ASP A 57 -4.66 2.55 14.37
CA ASP A 57 -5.09 2.06 15.69
C ASP A 57 -4.37 0.75 16.04
N PHE A 58 -4.28 -0.20 15.10
CA PHE A 58 -3.55 -1.45 15.33
C PHE A 58 -2.05 -1.19 15.53
N ILE A 59 -1.42 -0.38 14.69
CA ILE A 59 0.03 -0.11 14.80
C ILE A 59 0.35 0.44 16.19
N ASN A 60 -0.38 1.46 16.64
CA ASN A 60 -0.13 2.10 17.92
C ASN A 60 -0.34 1.14 19.09
N VAL A 61 -1.46 0.40 19.10
CA VAL A 61 -1.79 -0.53 20.19
C VAL A 61 -0.76 -1.64 20.31
N TYR A 62 -0.41 -2.28 19.19
CA TYR A 62 0.53 -3.40 19.23
C TYR A 62 1.97 -2.93 19.45
N MET A 63 2.36 -1.73 19.00
CA MET A 63 3.63 -1.11 19.37
C MET A 63 3.75 -0.89 20.88
N THR A 64 2.74 -0.28 21.50
CA THR A 64 2.73 -0.05 22.95
C THR A 64 2.70 -1.37 23.73
N ALA A 65 1.91 -2.34 23.28
CA ALA A 65 1.83 -3.65 23.91
C ALA A 65 3.17 -4.40 23.90
N LEU A 66 3.86 -4.42 22.76
CA LEU A 66 5.18 -5.06 22.63
C LEU A 66 6.27 -4.40 23.49
N GLU A 67 6.09 -3.13 23.87
CA GLU A 67 7.05 -2.40 24.72
C GLU A 67 6.76 -2.53 26.21
N GLN A 68 5.48 -2.53 26.60
CA GLN A 68 5.06 -2.26 27.98
C GLN A 68 4.33 -3.41 28.67
N GLU A 69 3.80 -4.39 27.93
CA GLU A 69 3.07 -5.49 28.54
C GLU A 69 3.99 -6.62 29.02
N GLU A 70 3.59 -7.30 30.09
CA GLU A 70 4.26 -8.51 30.57
C GLU A 70 4.12 -9.66 29.57
N ASN A 71 3.03 -9.71 28.80
CA ASN A 71 2.80 -10.70 27.74
C ASN A 71 3.33 -10.26 26.36
N ALA A 72 4.26 -9.30 26.30
CA ALA A 72 4.85 -8.82 25.06
C ALA A 72 5.44 -9.94 24.19
N GLU A 73 6.05 -10.96 24.81
CA GLU A 73 6.62 -12.10 24.08
C GLU A 73 5.56 -12.96 23.39
N GLU A 74 4.43 -13.26 24.06
CA GLU A 74 3.31 -14.02 23.46
C GLU A 74 2.68 -13.26 22.30
N ILE A 75 2.53 -11.93 22.44
CA ILE A 75 2.01 -11.06 21.39
C ILE A 75 2.99 -11.04 20.19
N GLY A 76 4.28 -10.90 20.48
CA GLY A 76 5.33 -10.88 19.46
C GLY A 76 5.43 -12.21 18.70
N GLU A 77 5.32 -13.33 19.41
CA GLU A 77 5.25 -14.66 18.82
C GLU A 77 4.02 -14.80 17.92
N PHE A 78 2.84 -14.40 18.39
CA PHE A 78 1.61 -14.48 17.61
C PHE A 78 1.72 -13.70 16.29
N ILE A 79 2.18 -12.45 16.35
CA ILE A 79 2.35 -11.60 15.16
C ILE A 79 3.36 -12.24 14.21
N THR A 80 4.50 -12.72 14.73
CA THR A 80 5.56 -13.32 13.93
C THR A 80 5.05 -14.57 13.23
N ASN A 81 4.42 -15.50 13.94
CA ASN A 81 3.88 -16.73 13.38
C ASN A 81 2.85 -16.46 12.28
N ARG A 82 1.92 -15.52 12.49
CA ARG A 82 0.93 -15.15 11.46
C ARG A 82 1.56 -14.47 10.25
N TRP A 83 2.59 -13.66 10.46
CA TRP A 83 3.32 -13.03 9.37
C TRP A 83 4.08 -14.06 8.54
N LEU A 84 4.75 -15.02 9.19
CA LEU A 84 5.50 -16.10 8.53
C LEU A 84 4.60 -17.03 7.72
N LEU A 85 3.43 -17.39 8.24
CA LEU A 85 2.45 -18.20 7.49
C LEU A 85 2.01 -17.53 6.18
N LYS A 86 1.97 -16.20 6.13
CA LYS A 86 1.64 -15.42 4.93
C LYS A 86 2.82 -15.22 3.98
N ASN A 87 4.03 -15.56 4.43
CA ASN A 87 5.27 -15.44 3.68
C ASN A 87 6.01 -16.79 3.69
N SER A 88 5.27 -17.90 3.55
CA SER A 88 5.83 -19.25 3.59
C SER A 88 6.86 -19.50 2.49
N GLU A 89 6.71 -18.84 1.34
CA GLU A 89 7.69 -18.82 0.25
C GLU A 89 9.10 -18.36 0.67
N LEU A 90 9.17 -17.35 1.55
CA LEU A 90 10.44 -16.89 2.14
C LEU A 90 10.97 -17.93 3.10
N TYR A 91 10.10 -18.54 3.91
CA TYR A 91 10.51 -19.61 4.81
C TYR A 91 11.14 -20.77 4.05
N ASP A 92 10.48 -21.26 3.01
CA ASP A 92 10.97 -22.35 2.15
C ASP A 92 12.31 -22.00 1.49
N TYR A 93 12.46 -20.75 1.03
CA TYR A 93 13.73 -20.29 0.44
C TYR A 93 14.87 -20.33 1.46
N PHE A 94 14.65 -19.75 2.64
CA PHE A 94 15.66 -19.70 3.69
C PHE A 94 15.97 -21.09 4.25
N GLU A 95 14.97 -21.94 4.44
CA GLU A 95 15.16 -23.33 4.86
C GLU A 95 16.08 -24.06 3.87
N ARG A 96 15.76 -24.04 2.57
CA ARG A 96 16.59 -24.68 1.54
C ARG A 96 18.01 -24.14 1.51
N ALA A 97 18.17 -22.83 1.61
CA ALA A 97 19.47 -22.18 1.58
C ALA A 97 20.31 -22.51 2.82
N LEU A 98 19.70 -22.51 4.01
CA LEU A 98 20.37 -22.82 5.27
C LEU A 98 20.67 -24.32 5.41
N SER A 99 19.81 -25.20 4.88
CA SER A 99 20.06 -26.66 4.86
C SER A 99 21.32 -27.05 4.09
N GLN A 100 21.75 -26.23 3.12
CA GLN A 100 23.03 -26.43 2.42
C GLN A 100 24.26 -26.11 3.28
N ILE A 101 24.05 -25.42 4.40
CA ILE A 101 25.10 -25.04 5.35
C ILE A 101 25.16 -26.04 6.50
N THR A 102 24.02 -26.32 7.12
CA THR A 102 23.91 -27.28 8.23
C THR A 102 22.56 -27.99 8.21
N ALA A 103 22.54 -29.26 8.62
CA ALA A 103 21.31 -29.99 8.89
C ALA A 103 20.68 -29.63 10.24
N ASP A 104 21.48 -29.08 11.17
CA ASP A 104 21.01 -28.63 12.49
C ASP A 104 21.17 -27.11 12.62
N PHE A 105 20.06 -26.40 12.44
CA PHE A 105 20.01 -24.93 12.52
C PHE A 105 20.25 -24.41 13.94
N THR A 106 19.99 -25.21 14.98
CA THR A 106 20.15 -24.79 16.38
C THR A 106 21.62 -24.60 16.75
N GLN A 107 22.54 -25.22 16.03
CA GLN A 107 23.98 -25.09 16.24
C GLN A 107 24.57 -23.86 15.51
N LEU A 108 23.85 -23.31 14.54
CA LEU A 108 24.34 -22.17 13.77
C LEU A 108 24.40 -20.92 14.66
N THR A 109 25.58 -20.31 14.78
CA THR A 109 25.79 -19.07 15.58
C THR A 109 26.01 -17.85 14.70
N GLU A 110 26.68 -18.04 13.56
CA GLU A 110 26.88 -17.04 12.53
C GLU A 110 27.13 -17.73 11.18
N ILE A 111 26.56 -17.17 10.12
CA ILE A 111 26.79 -17.62 8.73
C ILE A 111 28.03 -16.92 8.19
N GLU A 112 28.86 -17.65 7.46
CA GLU A 112 30.02 -17.09 6.78
C GLU A 112 29.61 -15.95 5.82
N PRO A 113 30.31 -14.80 5.80
CA PRO A 113 29.88 -13.60 5.07
C PRO A 113 29.57 -13.80 3.58
N SER A 114 30.39 -14.58 2.86
CA SER A 114 30.16 -14.81 1.42
C SER A 114 28.86 -15.59 1.16
N ARG A 115 28.57 -16.60 1.98
CA ARG A 115 27.31 -17.35 1.91
C ARG A 115 26.12 -16.51 2.37
N ALA A 116 26.28 -15.75 3.44
CA ALA A 116 25.24 -14.85 3.95
C ALA A 116 24.80 -13.86 2.87
N GLN A 117 25.75 -13.23 2.19
CA GLN A 117 25.46 -12.30 1.11
C GLN A 117 24.76 -13.00 -0.06
N GLY A 118 25.21 -14.19 -0.48
CA GLY A 118 24.55 -14.94 -1.55
C GLY A 118 23.09 -15.30 -1.24
N ILE A 119 22.79 -15.67 0.02
CA ILE A 119 21.41 -15.95 0.46
C ILE A 119 20.57 -14.67 0.40
N VAL A 120 21.11 -13.57 0.93
CA VAL A 120 20.42 -12.26 0.95
C VAL A 120 20.15 -11.77 -0.46
N ASP A 121 21.13 -11.80 -1.35
CA ASP A 121 20.98 -11.32 -2.74
C ASP A 121 19.90 -12.12 -3.49
N GLY A 122 19.89 -13.44 -3.33
CA GLY A 122 18.86 -14.29 -3.93
C GLY A 122 17.47 -14.06 -3.36
N ALA A 123 17.35 -13.77 -2.06
CA ALA A 123 16.08 -13.44 -1.42
C ALA A 123 15.57 -12.05 -1.84
N VAL A 124 16.46 -11.06 -1.87
CA VAL A 124 16.16 -9.69 -2.31
C VAL A 124 15.68 -9.70 -3.76
N ALA A 125 16.32 -10.46 -4.63
CA ALA A 125 15.93 -10.56 -6.04
C ALA A 125 14.54 -11.17 -6.26
N GLN A 126 14.13 -12.11 -5.40
CA GLN A 126 12.85 -12.82 -5.55
C GLN A 126 11.69 -12.15 -4.79
N PHE A 127 11.96 -11.67 -3.57
CA PHE A 127 10.93 -11.24 -2.62
C PHE A 127 11.01 -9.75 -2.25
N GLY A 128 12.09 -9.08 -2.67
CA GLY A 128 12.37 -7.70 -2.33
C GLY A 128 13.11 -7.52 -0.99
N ALA A 129 13.87 -6.42 -0.89
CA ALA A 129 14.66 -6.12 0.30
C ALA A 129 13.84 -5.92 1.59
N PRO A 130 12.69 -5.20 1.58
CA PRO A 130 11.87 -5.03 2.79
C PRO A 130 11.41 -6.34 3.42
N ARG A 131 10.83 -7.23 2.61
CA ARG A 131 10.32 -8.53 3.08
C ARG A 131 11.46 -9.43 3.58
N THR A 132 12.58 -9.44 2.87
CA THR A 132 13.77 -10.20 3.24
C THR A 132 14.33 -9.73 4.59
N TYR A 133 14.41 -8.42 4.83
CA TYR A 133 14.86 -7.87 6.10
C TYR A 133 13.93 -8.24 7.25
N ILE A 134 12.62 -8.02 7.09
CA ILE A 134 11.61 -8.33 8.11
C ILE A 134 11.67 -9.81 8.50
N PHE A 135 11.71 -10.70 7.50
CA PHE A 135 11.84 -12.14 7.72
C PHE A 135 13.11 -12.47 8.50
N SER A 136 14.24 -11.90 8.09
CA SER A 136 15.55 -12.18 8.70
C SER A 136 15.59 -11.78 10.18
N VAL A 137 14.95 -10.68 10.55
CA VAL A 137 14.87 -10.24 11.95
C VAL A 137 13.87 -11.10 12.74
N MET A 138 12.70 -11.39 12.18
CA MET A 138 11.66 -12.20 12.84
C MET A 138 12.15 -13.61 13.18
N ASN A 139 12.81 -14.29 12.24
CA ASN A 139 13.33 -15.64 12.39
C ASN A 139 14.73 -15.72 13.03
N SER A 140 15.29 -14.60 13.51
CA SER A 140 16.64 -14.61 14.11
C SER A 140 17.71 -15.22 13.21
N VAL A 141 17.67 -14.96 11.90
CA VAL A 141 18.68 -15.52 10.99
C VAL A 141 20.06 -15.02 11.43
N VAL A 142 21.03 -15.91 11.57
CA VAL A 142 22.31 -15.53 12.18
C VAL A 142 23.29 -14.97 11.14
N PHE A 143 22.90 -13.89 10.44
CA PHE A 143 23.81 -13.18 9.54
C PHE A 143 24.86 -12.36 10.29
N PRO A 144 26.02 -12.13 9.66
CA PRO A 144 26.98 -11.12 10.09
C PRO A 144 26.36 -9.73 10.18
N LYS A 145 26.88 -8.91 11.09
CA LYS A 145 26.36 -7.57 11.37
C LYS A 145 26.39 -6.65 10.14
N ASP A 146 27.45 -6.71 9.35
CA ASP A 146 27.61 -5.90 8.15
C ASP A 146 26.59 -6.26 7.05
N VAL A 147 26.26 -7.56 6.91
CA VAL A 147 25.22 -8.03 6.00
C VAL A 147 23.85 -7.52 6.44
N TYR A 148 23.56 -7.53 7.75
CA TYR A 148 22.32 -6.98 8.30
C TYR A 148 22.17 -5.47 8.07
N GLU A 149 23.23 -4.70 8.31
CA GLU A 149 23.21 -3.24 8.14
C GLU A 149 23.03 -2.85 6.67
N LYS A 150 23.69 -3.57 5.76
CA LYS A 150 23.49 -3.41 4.31
C LYS A 150 22.05 -3.71 3.90
N LEU A 151 21.49 -4.80 4.42
CA LEU A 151 20.12 -5.21 4.12
C LEU A 151 19.09 -4.21 4.65
N ASP A 152 19.25 -3.68 5.88
CA ASP A 152 18.35 -2.64 6.41
C ASP A 152 18.42 -1.37 5.56
N THR A 153 19.62 -0.95 5.17
CA THR A 153 19.83 0.24 4.33
C THR A 153 19.13 0.07 2.98
N LEU A 154 19.37 -1.06 2.31
CA LEU A 154 18.75 -1.38 1.02
C LEU A 154 17.23 -1.45 1.13
N ALA A 155 16.71 -2.12 2.16
CA ALA A 155 15.29 -2.21 2.42
C ALA A 155 14.64 -0.82 2.57
N ARG A 156 15.25 0.07 3.36
CA ARG A 156 14.74 1.44 3.57
C ARG A 156 14.76 2.26 2.29
N GLU A 157 15.81 2.15 1.49
CA GLU A 157 15.90 2.84 0.20
C GLU A 157 14.81 2.37 -0.76
N ASP A 158 14.62 1.06 -0.89
CA ASP A 158 13.59 0.51 -1.75
C ASP A 158 12.18 0.85 -1.27
N GLN A 159 11.95 0.89 0.04
CA GLN A 159 10.68 1.36 0.59
C GLN A 159 10.42 2.82 0.24
N LYS A 160 11.44 3.69 0.36
CA LYS A 160 11.30 5.09 -0.01
C LYS A 160 11.01 5.27 -1.50
N LYS A 161 11.68 4.49 -2.36
CA LYS A 161 11.40 4.48 -3.81
C LYS A 161 9.96 4.04 -4.10
N PHE A 162 9.49 3.00 -3.42
CA PHE A 162 8.13 2.49 -3.58
C PHE A 162 7.08 3.54 -3.16
N GLU A 163 7.23 4.16 -1.99
CA GLU A 163 6.30 5.21 -1.55
C GLU A 163 6.31 6.42 -2.49
N ASN A 164 7.48 6.86 -2.95
CA ASN A 164 7.58 7.94 -3.93
C ASN A 164 6.87 7.60 -5.25
N ALA A 165 7.07 6.38 -5.76
CA ALA A 165 6.39 5.91 -6.98
C ALA A 165 4.87 5.86 -6.81
N LYS A 166 4.40 5.44 -5.63
CA LYS A 166 2.97 5.42 -5.27
C LYS A 166 2.37 6.83 -5.25
N VAL A 167 3.06 7.80 -4.65
CA VAL A 167 2.63 9.21 -4.65
C VAL A 167 2.55 9.75 -6.09
N MET A 168 3.58 9.54 -6.89
CA MET A 168 3.60 9.98 -8.30
C MET A 168 2.46 9.35 -9.11
N ALA A 169 2.17 8.05 -8.91
CA ALA A 169 1.07 7.38 -9.60
C ALA A 169 -0.30 7.95 -9.18
N GLN A 170 -0.48 8.30 -7.90
CA GLN A 170 -1.71 8.95 -7.43
C GLN A 170 -1.89 10.35 -8.02
N GLU A 171 -0.80 11.13 -8.13
CA GLU A 171 -0.82 12.44 -8.77
C GLU A 171 -1.18 12.34 -10.26
N GLN A 172 -0.61 11.35 -10.97
CA GLN A 172 -0.94 11.08 -12.37
C GLN A 172 -2.42 10.73 -12.56
N LEU A 173 -2.95 9.81 -11.75
CA LEU A 173 -4.36 9.42 -11.80
C LEU A 173 -5.29 10.61 -11.51
N ALA A 174 -4.93 11.45 -10.54
CA ALA A 174 -5.68 12.66 -10.22
C ALA A 174 -5.68 13.66 -11.39
N HIS A 175 -4.52 13.82 -12.04
CA HIS A 175 -4.38 14.69 -13.21
C HIS A 175 -5.20 14.17 -14.41
N GLU A 176 -5.16 12.87 -14.70
CA GLU A 176 -5.96 12.23 -15.74
C GLU A 176 -7.47 12.41 -15.47
N THR A 177 -7.91 12.13 -14.25
CA THR A 177 -9.32 12.31 -13.86
C THR A 177 -9.79 13.76 -14.04
N LEU A 178 -8.92 14.73 -13.72
CA LEU A 178 -9.23 16.14 -13.88
C LEU A 178 -9.31 16.53 -15.37
N LYS A 179 -8.39 16.01 -16.19
CA LYS A 179 -8.37 16.21 -17.64
C LYS A 179 -9.67 15.69 -18.28
N ASP A 180 -10.05 14.46 -17.97
CA ASP A 180 -11.28 13.84 -18.49
C ASP A 180 -12.52 14.65 -18.13
N HIS A 181 -12.59 15.16 -16.90
CA HIS A 181 -13.69 16.01 -16.46
C HIS A 181 -13.79 17.31 -17.26
N TYR A 182 -12.66 17.96 -17.57
CA TYR A 182 -12.64 19.17 -18.38
C TYR A 182 -12.95 18.88 -19.85
N GLU A 183 -12.45 17.79 -20.42
CA GLU A 183 -12.78 17.37 -21.78
C GLU A 183 -14.29 17.12 -21.94
N GLN A 184 -14.92 16.47 -20.98
CA GLN A 184 -16.38 16.29 -20.97
C GLN A 184 -17.14 17.62 -20.88
N LYS A 185 -16.66 18.57 -20.06
CA LYS A 185 -17.27 19.92 -19.98
C LYS A 185 -17.14 20.68 -21.30
N ILE A 186 -15.97 20.61 -21.94
CA ILE A 186 -15.73 21.23 -23.24
C ILE A 186 -16.65 20.61 -24.29
N ALA A 187 -16.74 19.29 -24.36
CA ALA A 187 -17.63 18.60 -25.32
C ALA A 187 -19.10 19.01 -25.16
N ARG A 188 -19.59 19.12 -23.92
CA ARG A 188 -20.96 19.60 -23.63
C ARG A 188 -21.16 21.06 -24.05
N LEU A 189 -20.16 21.92 -23.84
CA LEU A 189 -20.22 23.31 -24.26
C LEU A 189 -20.23 23.42 -25.78
N VAL A 190 -19.37 22.66 -26.47
CA VAL A 190 -19.33 22.61 -27.94
C VAL A 190 -20.69 22.19 -28.49
N ASP A 191 -21.26 21.07 -28.05
CA ASP A 191 -22.58 20.59 -28.49
C ASP A 191 -23.70 21.63 -28.23
N LYS A 192 -23.66 22.30 -27.06
CA LYS A 192 -24.62 23.37 -26.73
C LYS A 192 -24.51 24.56 -27.69
N TYR A 193 -23.29 25.01 -27.99
CA TYR A 193 -23.07 26.15 -28.87
C TYR A 193 -23.33 25.81 -30.34
N GLU A 194 -22.99 24.60 -30.79
CA GLU A 194 -23.33 24.11 -32.14
C GLU A 194 -24.85 24.09 -32.34
N LYS A 195 -25.61 23.52 -31.41
CA LYS A 195 -27.08 23.53 -31.45
C LYS A 195 -27.66 24.95 -31.47
N LYS A 196 -27.07 25.87 -30.70
CA LYS A 196 -27.49 27.28 -30.68
C LYS A 196 -27.22 27.97 -32.03
N LEU A 197 -26.06 27.75 -32.63
CA LEU A 197 -25.69 28.28 -33.94
C LEU A 197 -26.62 27.74 -35.04
N GLN A 198 -26.89 26.43 -35.05
CA GLN A 198 -27.85 25.82 -35.98
C GLN A 198 -29.25 26.42 -35.82
N GLY A 199 -29.71 26.63 -34.59
CA GLY A 199 -30.99 27.28 -34.31
C GLY A 199 -31.06 28.72 -34.81
N LEU A 200 -30.00 29.50 -34.61
CA LEU A 200 -29.88 30.88 -35.12
C LEU A 200 -29.88 30.92 -36.65
N GLN A 201 -29.13 30.02 -37.30
CA GLN A 201 -29.08 29.91 -38.75
C GLN A 201 -30.46 29.57 -39.32
N LYS A 202 -31.18 28.61 -38.71
CA LYS A 202 -32.53 28.25 -39.12
C LYS A 202 -33.50 29.43 -38.97
N LYS A 203 -33.44 30.17 -37.87
CA LYS A 203 -34.26 31.36 -37.66
C LYS A 203 -33.97 32.44 -38.70
N TYR A 204 -32.69 32.70 -38.98
CA TYR A 204 -32.28 33.67 -39.99
C TYR A 204 -32.83 33.31 -41.39
N LEU A 205 -32.78 32.04 -41.78
CA LEU A 205 -33.36 31.56 -43.04
C LEU A 205 -34.89 31.76 -43.09
N GLN A 206 -35.60 31.46 -42.00
CA GLN A 206 -37.05 31.68 -41.92
C GLN A 206 -37.42 33.17 -42.02
N ASP A 207 -36.70 34.02 -41.30
CA ASP A 207 -36.94 35.47 -41.30
C ASP A 207 -36.66 36.07 -42.69
N THR A 208 -35.59 35.65 -43.36
CA THR A 208 -35.27 36.09 -44.73
C THR A 208 -36.30 35.64 -45.76
N GLU A 209 -36.81 34.40 -45.68
CA GLU A 209 -37.91 33.93 -46.53
C GLU A 209 -39.21 34.71 -46.29
N SER A 210 -39.55 34.97 -45.03
CA SER A 210 -40.72 35.76 -44.66
C SER A 210 -40.63 37.18 -45.23
N LEU A 211 -39.48 37.84 -45.08
CA LEU A 211 -39.22 39.16 -45.63
C LEU A 211 -39.30 39.17 -47.16
N ARG A 212 -38.77 38.15 -47.86
CA ARG A 212 -38.91 38.02 -49.32
C ARG A 212 -40.37 37.90 -49.75
N LYS A 213 -41.19 37.12 -49.02
CA LYS A 213 -42.63 37.02 -49.29
C LYS A 213 -43.33 38.37 -49.11
N GLN A 214 -43.03 39.08 -48.01
CA GLN A 214 -43.58 40.41 -47.75
C GLN A 214 -43.18 41.42 -48.83
N LEU A 215 -41.91 41.43 -49.25
CA LEU A 215 -41.42 42.27 -50.35
C LEU A 215 -42.18 41.98 -51.66
N THR A 216 -42.41 40.71 -51.97
CA THR A 216 -43.15 40.32 -53.18
C THR A 216 -44.60 40.83 -53.15
N VAL A 217 -45.26 40.74 -51.98
CA VAL A 217 -46.62 41.27 -51.78
C VAL A 217 -46.64 42.79 -51.92
N LEU A 218 -45.68 43.50 -51.32
CA LEU A 218 -45.57 44.95 -51.41
C LEU A 218 -45.30 45.40 -52.85
N GLN A 219 -44.40 44.72 -53.57
CA GLN A 219 -44.13 44.99 -54.99
C GLN A 219 -45.38 44.81 -55.86
N LYS A 220 -46.17 43.76 -55.62
CA LYS A 220 -47.45 43.57 -56.33
C LYS A 220 -48.45 44.68 -56.05
N LYS A 221 -48.50 45.20 -54.82
CA LYS A 221 -49.37 46.34 -54.46
C LYS A 221 -48.89 47.68 -55.02
N LEU A 222 -47.59 47.83 -55.26
CA LEU A 222 -47.00 49.06 -55.81
C LEU A 222 -47.17 49.14 -57.34
N ASN A 223 -47.21 47.98 -58.01
CA ASN A 223 -47.32 47.84 -59.46
C ASN A 223 -48.76 47.61 -59.96
N ALA A 224 -49.75 47.66 -59.06
CA ALA A 224 -51.18 47.59 -59.35
C ALA A 224 -51.82 48.95 -59.11
#